data_AF-A0A2G2C3T9-F1
#
_entry.id   AF-A0A2G2C3T9-F1
#
_cell.length_a   1.000
_cell.length_b   1.000
_cell.length_c   1.000
_cell.angle_alpha   90.00
_cell.angle_beta   90.00
_cell.angle_gamma   90.00
#
_symmetry.space_group_name_H-M   'P 1'
#
loop_
_entity.id
_entity.type
_entity.pdbx_description
1 polymer ?
#
loop_
_entity_poly.entity_id
_entity_poly.type
_entity_poly.pdbx_seq_one_letter_code
_entity_poly.pdbx_strand_id
1 'polypeptide(L)'
;MSRGFDGFGSAYFDGDRPVGEEVSLHLANHNLQIGLDDGNTLFWPVKDIRLLPDLAGKKGYVLRLTTDPLARLYLTDRSLMTFLPTPRGKIPARGRRRLLAWAVAAVAAVALQIAVLVPLLADRLAAFIPPSGERALGAATLDQIRRVLDDTGL
;
A
#
# COMPACT_ATOMS: atom_id res chain seq x y z
N MET A 1 22.39 -28.02 16.50
CA MET A 1 21.34 -28.68 17.32
C MET A 1 20.03 -28.56 16.56
N SER A 2 19.39 -29.69 16.24
CA SER A 2 18.05 -29.74 15.64
C SER A 2 17.01 -29.84 16.75
N ARG A 3 15.96 -29.01 16.70
CA ARG A 3 14.80 -29.13 17.61
C ARG A 3 13.52 -29.14 16.79
N GLY A 4 12.71 -30.16 16.99
CA GLY A 4 11.35 -30.20 16.48
C GLY A 4 10.44 -29.41 17.42
N PHE A 5 9.50 -28.69 16.84
CA PHE A 5 8.43 -28.01 17.55
C PHE A 5 7.12 -28.61 17.10
N ASP A 6 6.20 -28.78 18.05
CA ASP A 6 4.87 -29.24 17.71
C ASP A 6 4.18 -28.16 16.87
N GLY A 7 3.84 -28.53 15.64
CA GLY A 7 3.21 -27.65 14.65
C GLY A 7 1.74 -27.36 14.96
N PHE A 8 1.18 -28.03 15.97
CA PHE A 8 -0.25 -28.05 16.25
C PHE A 8 -0.87 -26.64 16.33
N GLY A 9 -1.80 -26.35 15.41
CA GLY A 9 -2.45 -25.04 15.30
C GLY A 9 -1.58 -23.92 14.69
N SER A 10 -0.46 -24.27 14.07
CA SER A 10 0.31 -23.38 13.19
C SER A 10 -0.17 -23.57 11.75
N ALA A 11 -0.28 -22.48 11.01
CA ALA A 11 -0.81 -22.50 9.65
C ALA A 11 0.09 -21.73 8.70
N TYR A 12 0.44 -22.36 7.57
CA TYR A 12 1.15 -21.72 6.47
C TYR A 12 0.15 -21.17 5.45
N PHE A 13 0.42 -19.95 4.97
CA PHE A 13 -0.33 -19.28 3.92
C PHE A 13 0.65 -18.89 2.80
N ASP A 14 0.37 -19.35 1.59
CA ASP A 14 1.14 -19.04 0.38
C ASP A 14 0.99 -17.57 -0.07
N GLY A 15 -0.17 -16.98 0.21
CA GLY A 15 -0.55 -15.64 -0.23
C GLY A 15 -1.37 -15.60 -1.52
N ASP A 16 -1.58 -16.75 -2.17
CA ASP A 16 -2.45 -16.91 -3.34
C ASP A 16 -3.83 -17.44 -2.93
N ARG A 17 -3.88 -18.31 -1.90
CA ARG A 17 -5.13 -18.89 -1.37
C ARG A 17 -5.32 -18.48 0.09
N PRO A 18 -6.54 -18.12 0.52
CA PRO A 18 -6.84 -17.82 1.91
C PRO A 18 -7.08 -19.10 2.74
N VAL A 19 -6.38 -20.19 2.42
CA VAL A 19 -6.48 -21.48 3.12
C VAL A 19 -5.19 -21.68 3.89
N GLY A 20 -5.29 -21.87 5.20
CA GLY A 20 -4.15 -22.19 6.04
C GLY A 20 -3.89 -23.69 5.99
N GLU A 21 -2.68 -24.08 5.62
CA GLU A 21 -2.25 -25.49 5.66
C GLU A 21 -1.58 -25.76 7.01
N GLU A 22 -1.93 -26.86 7.66
CA GLU A 22 -1.28 -27.27 8.90
C GLU A 22 0.18 -27.65 8.61
N VAL A 23 1.09 -27.25 9.49
CA VAL A 23 2.51 -27.40 9.24
C VAL A 23 3.29 -27.89 10.44
N SER A 24 4.20 -28.81 10.19
CA SER A 24 5.20 -29.25 11.14
C SER A 24 6.43 -28.34 11.08
N LEU A 25 7.00 -28.00 12.24
CA LEU A 25 8.08 -27.01 12.33
C LEU A 25 9.33 -27.62 12.93
N HIS A 26 10.43 -27.59 12.17
CA HIS A 26 11.72 -28.10 12.60
C HIS A 26 12.80 -27.04 12.43
N LEU A 27 13.49 -26.68 13.51
CA LEU A 27 14.61 -25.75 13.45
C LEU A 27 15.92 -26.54 13.33
N ALA A 28 16.61 -26.41 12.20
CA ALA A 28 17.89 -27.05 11.95
C ALA A 28 18.83 -26.13 11.16
N ASN A 29 20.11 -26.08 11.54
CA ASN A 29 21.17 -25.37 10.81
C ASN A 29 20.84 -23.91 10.43
N HIS A 30 20.20 -23.15 11.34
CA HIS A 30 19.74 -21.77 11.10
C HIS A 30 18.68 -21.63 10.00
N ASN A 31 17.99 -22.72 9.67
CA ASN A 31 16.82 -22.74 8.81
C ASN A 31 15.63 -23.29 9.60
N LEU A 32 14.49 -22.64 9.45
CA LEU A 32 13.20 -23.15 9.87
C LEU A 32 12.66 -24.01 8.72
N GLN A 33 12.59 -25.31 8.94
CA GLN A 33 11.96 -26.26 8.05
C GLN A 33 10.48 -26.32 8.38
N ILE A 34 9.65 -26.13 7.38
CA ILE A 34 8.19 -26.14 7.47
C ILE A 34 7.74 -27.32 6.62
N GLY A 35 7.34 -28.42 7.25
CA GLY A 35 6.77 -29.57 6.55
C GLY A 35 5.27 -29.34 6.37
N LEU A 36 4.81 -29.34 5.12
CA LEU A 36 3.40 -29.25 4.75
C LEU A 36 2.77 -30.64 4.65
N ASP A 37 1.44 -30.70 4.71
CA ASP A 37 0.67 -31.94 4.60
C ASP A 37 0.83 -32.66 3.25
N ASP A 38 1.21 -31.92 2.20
CA ASP A 38 1.51 -32.47 0.87
C ASP A 38 2.87 -33.21 0.80
N GLY A 39 3.61 -33.24 1.91
CA GLY A 39 4.94 -33.85 2.02
C GLY A 39 6.08 -32.95 1.56
N ASN A 40 5.79 -31.73 1.07
CA ASN A 40 6.83 -30.76 0.76
C ASN A 40 7.39 -30.15 2.04
N THR A 41 8.69 -29.83 2.00
CA THR A 41 9.36 -29.12 3.09
C THR A 41 9.91 -27.80 2.57
N LEU A 42 9.41 -26.69 3.12
CA LEU A 42 9.93 -25.37 2.84
C LEU A 42 11.06 -25.04 3.81
N PHE A 43 12.08 -24.36 3.32
CA PHE A 43 13.24 -23.94 4.10
C PHE A 43 13.27 -22.42 4.21
N TRP A 44 13.04 -21.91 5.42
CA TRP A 44 13.06 -20.49 5.72
C TRP A 44 14.35 -20.13 6.46
N PRO A 45 15.28 -19.36 5.86
CA PRO A 45 16.48 -18.92 6.55
C PRO A 45 16.12 -18.01 7.73
N VAL A 46 16.57 -18.37 8.93
CA VAL A 46 16.21 -17.68 10.18
C VAL A 46 16.61 -16.20 10.16
N LYS A 47 17.68 -15.86 9.41
CA LYS A 47 18.14 -14.48 9.19
C LYS A 47 17.14 -13.59 8.41
N ASP A 48 16.31 -14.21 7.58
CA ASP A 48 15.38 -13.53 6.66
C ASP A 48 13.94 -13.52 7.20
N ILE A 49 13.70 -14.27 8.27
CA ILE A 49 12.44 -14.28 9.01
C ILE A 49 12.28 -12.94 9.76
N ARG A 50 11.10 -12.35 9.63
CA ARG A 50 10.70 -11.14 10.35
C ARG A 50 9.36 -11.38 11.04
N LEU A 51 9.28 -10.92 12.28
CA LEU A 51 8.06 -10.94 13.06
C LEU A 51 7.21 -9.73 12.69
N LEU A 52 5.97 -9.97 12.26
CA LEU A 52 4.99 -8.91 12.07
C LEU A 52 4.30 -8.64 13.41
N PRO A 53 4.27 -7.39 13.90
CA PRO A 53 3.48 -7.06 15.09
C PRO A 53 2.00 -7.31 14.79
N ASP A 54 1.34 -8.05 15.69
CA ASP A 54 -0.08 -8.39 15.59
C ASP A 54 -0.93 -7.11 15.47
N LEU A 55 -1.73 -7.03 14.42
CA LEU A 55 -2.69 -5.95 14.16
C LEU A 55 -4.12 -6.31 14.61
N ALA A 56 -4.36 -7.54 15.09
CA ALA A 56 -5.70 -8.09 15.26
C ALA A 56 -6.04 -8.61 16.68
N GLY A 57 -5.20 -8.35 17.68
CA GLY A 57 -5.49 -8.63 19.09
C GLY A 57 -5.69 -10.12 19.43
N LYS A 58 -5.36 -11.03 18.50
CA LYS A 58 -5.41 -12.48 18.72
C LYS A 58 -4.04 -12.95 19.18
N LYS A 59 -4.00 -13.78 20.22
CA LYS A 59 -2.77 -14.36 20.79
C LYS A 59 -2.08 -15.32 19.80
N GLY A 60 -1.43 -14.78 18.79
CA GLY A 60 -0.62 -15.54 17.84
C GLY A 60 0.41 -14.65 17.16
N TYR A 61 1.44 -15.29 16.61
CA TYR A 61 2.59 -14.61 16.02
C TYR A 61 2.62 -14.88 14.52
N VAL A 62 2.75 -13.81 13.73
CA VAL A 62 2.84 -13.93 12.27
C VAL A 62 4.29 -13.72 11.86
N LEU A 63 4.88 -14.76 11.26
CA LEU A 63 6.19 -14.70 10.64
C LEU A 63 6.05 -14.46 9.14
N ARG A 64 6.98 -13.68 8.60
CA ARG A 64 7.07 -13.35 7.18
C ARG A 64 8.50 -13.45 6.72
N LEU A 65 8.71 -13.87 5.48
CA LEU A 65 10.01 -13.86 4.84
C LEU A 65 10.33 -12.48 4.24
N THR A 66 11.59 -12.04 4.29
CA THR A 66 11.99 -10.77 3.68
C THR A 66 12.04 -10.86 2.15
N THR A 67 12.39 -12.03 1.62
CA THR A 67 12.46 -12.30 0.17
C THR A 67 11.10 -12.56 -0.44
N ASP A 68 10.19 -13.20 0.31
CA ASP A 68 8.83 -13.47 -0.13
C ASP A 68 7.82 -12.71 0.75
N PRO A 69 7.29 -11.58 0.25
CA PRO A 69 6.34 -10.77 0.99
C PRO A 69 4.96 -11.41 1.13
N LEU A 70 4.61 -12.44 0.37
CA LEU A 70 3.26 -13.00 0.33
C LEU A 70 3.11 -14.17 1.30
N ALA A 71 4.14 -15.00 1.41
CA ALA A 71 4.14 -16.15 2.31
C ALA A 71 4.10 -15.72 3.79
N ARG A 72 3.13 -16.26 4.54
CA ARG A 72 2.92 -15.98 5.97
C ARG A 72 2.81 -17.27 6.74
N LEU A 73 3.51 -17.35 7.86
CA LEU A 73 3.41 -18.46 8.79
C LEU A 73 2.78 -17.96 10.09
N TYR A 74 1.62 -18.51 10.45
CA TYR A 74 0.96 -18.27 11.72
C TYR A 74 1.45 -19.26 12.75
N LEU A 75 1.91 -18.76 13.90
CA LEU A 75 2.38 -19.54 15.02
C LEU A 75 1.51 -19.28 16.25
N THR A 76 1.06 -20.36 16.88
CA THR A 76 0.34 -20.30 18.16
C THR A 76 1.30 -20.45 19.34
N ASP A 77 2.39 -21.22 19.20
CA ASP A 77 3.37 -21.45 20.26
C ASP A 77 4.43 -20.33 20.35
N ARG A 78 4.66 -19.86 21.58
CA ARG A 78 5.66 -18.85 21.93
C ARG A 78 7.08 -19.44 22.03
N SER A 79 7.22 -20.75 22.22
CA SER A 79 8.51 -21.42 22.46
C SER A 79 9.50 -21.18 21.31
N LEU A 80 9.01 -21.24 20.06
CA LEU A 80 9.75 -20.98 18.82
C LEU A 80 10.33 -19.57 18.76
N MET A 81 9.64 -18.57 19.31
CA MET A 81 10.08 -17.18 19.24
C MET A 81 11.39 -16.92 19.98
N THR A 82 11.66 -17.68 21.06
CA THR A 82 12.87 -17.53 21.85
C THR A 82 14.12 -17.89 21.05
N PHE A 83 13.97 -18.74 20.02
CA PHE A 83 15.07 -19.22 19.18
C PHE A 83 15.23 -18.46 17.87
N LEU A 84 14.26 -17.61 17.52
CA LEU A 84 14.36 -16.74 16.36
C LEU A 84 15.08 -15.45 16.78
N PRO A 85 16.24 -15.12 16.19
CA PRO A 85 16.81 -13.79 16.32
C PRO A 85 15.74 -12.87 15.74
N THR A 86 15.13 -12.07 16.59
CA THR A 86 13.95 -11.29 16.21
C THR A 86 14.38 -9.85 15.91
N PRO A 87 14.81 -9.51 14.68
CA PRO A 87 14.72 -8.12 14.26
C PRO A 87 13.24 -7.75 14.21
N ARG A 88 12.73 -7.14 15.28
CA ARG A 88 11.60 -6.21 15.21
C ARG A 88 12.06 -5.02 14.36
N GLY A 89 12.23 -5.25 13.07
CA GLY A 89 12.98 -4.38 12.19
C GLY A 89 12.14 -3.97 11.01
N LYS A 90 11.97 -2.66 10.86
CA LYS A 90 11.33 -2.00 9.72
C LYS A 90 11.76 -2.69 8.42
N ILE A 91 10.77 -3.18 7.67
CA ILE A 91 10.94 -3.70 6.31
C ILE A 91 11.79 -2.66 5.55
N PRO A 92 12.95 -3.01 4.98
CA PRO A 92 13.69 -2.08 4.15
C PRO A 92 12.75 -1.67 3.01
N ALA A 93 12.37 -0.38 3.00
CA ALA A 93 11.40 0.17 2.07
C ALA A 93 12.00 0.24 0.66
N ARG A 94 12.14 -0.93 0.04
CA ARG A 94 12.60 -1.09 -1.34
C ARG A 94 11.50 -0.50 -2.23
N GLY A 95 11.72 0.73 -2.70
CA GLY A 95 10.79 1.40 -3.60
C GLY A 95 10.55 2.89 -3.35
N ARG A 96 11.05 3.48 -2.25
CA ARG A 96 10.82 4.91 -1.95
C ARG A 96 11.24 5.86 -3.08
N ARG A 97 12.39 5.60 -3.73
CA ARG A 97 12.87 6.43 -4.86
C ARG A 97 11.95 6.31 -6.07
N ARG A 98 11.44 5.11 -6.36
CA ARG A 98 10.49 4.88 -7.45
C ARG A 98 9.15 5.54 -7.15
N LEU A 99 8.66 5.44 -5.91
CA LEU A 99 7.44 6.13 -5.47
C LEU A 99 7.57 7.65 -5.58
N LEU A 100 8.69 8.20 -5.13
CA LEU A 100 8.99 9.64 -5.26
C LEU A 100 9.07 10.07 -6.73
N ALA A 101 9.71 9.27 -7.59
CA ALA A 101 9.76 9.55 -9.02
C ALA A 101 8.35 9.59 -9.65
N TRP A 102 7.48 8.64 -9.30
CA TRP A 102 6.09 8.64 -9.77
C TRP A 102 5.29 9.82 -9.23
N ALA A 103 5.48 10.19 -7.96
CA ALA A 103 4.81 11.35 -7.38
C ALA A 103 5.22 12.64 -8.10
N VAL A 104 6.51 12.84 -8.34
CA VAL A 104 7.03 14.00 -9.06
C VAL A 104 6.54 14.00 -10.52
N ALA A 105 6.55 12.86 -11.19
CA ALA A 105 6.05 12.74 -12.56
C ALA A 105 4.55 13.10 -12.66
N ALA A 106 3.74 12.64 -11.69
CA ALA A 106 2.31 12.98 -11.65
C ALA A 106 2.10 14.49 -11.44
N VAL A 107 2.80 15.11 -10.49
CA VAL A 107 2.71 16.56 -10.25
C VAL A 107 3.16 17.35 -11.48
N ALA A 108 4.26 16.94 -12.12
CA ALA A 108 4.75 17.57 -13.33
C ALA A 108 3.75 17.46 -14.50
N ALA A 109 3.09 16.32 -14.66
CA ALA A 109 2.07 16.13 -15.69
C ALA A 109 0.87 17.06 -15.48
N VAL A 110 0.39 17.19 -14.23
CA VAL A 110 -0.71 18.12 -13.89
C VAL A 110 -0.28 19.57 -14.12
N ALA A 111 0.92 19.94 -13.68
CA ALA A 111 1.45 21.29 -13.89
C ALA A 111 1.56 21.63 -15.38
N LEU A 112 2.02 20.69 -16.21
CA LEU A 112 2.10 20.85 -17.65
C LEU A 112 0.71 21.02 -18.28
N GLN A 113 -0.28 20.23 -17.87
CA GLN A 113 -1.66 20.38 -18.33
C GLN A 113 -2.23 21.77 -18.02
N ILE A 114 -2.06 22.25 -16.79
CA ILE A 114 -2.59 23.56 -16.39
C ILE A 114 -1.83 24.69 -17.11
N ALA A 115 -0.49 24.63 -17.16
CA ALA A 115 0.32 25.72 -17.68
C ALA A 115 0.37 25.79 -19.22
N VAL A 116 0.13 24.67 -19.92
CA VAL A 116 0.24 24.60 -21.38
C VAL A 116 -1.11 24.35 -22.02
N LEU A 117 -1.85 23.33 -21.56
CA LEU A 117 -3.10 22.95 -22.20
C LEU A 117 -4.18 24.01 -21.96
N VAL A 118 -4.33 24.54 -20.74
CA VAL A 118 -5.36 25.55 -20.47
C VAL A 118 -5.13 26.83 -21.29
N PRO A 119 -3.93 27.43 -21.37
CA PRO A 119 -3.70 28.59 -22.25
C PRO A 119 -3.91 28.29 -23.72
N LEU A 120 -3.44 27.14 -24.22
CA LEU A 120 -3.67 26.74 -25.62
C LEU A 120 -5.16 26.59 -25.94
N LEU A 121 -5.94 26.01 -25.03
CA LEU A 121 -7.39 25.91 -25.19
C LEU A 121 -8.05 27.30 -25.08
N ALA A 122 -7.61 28.14 -24.14
CA ALA A 122 -8.12 29.49 -23.99
C ALA A 122 -7.89 30.34 -25.25
N ASP A 123 -6.69 30.31 -25.83
CA ASP A 123 -6.36 31.03 -27.07
C ASP A 123 -7.20 30.54 -28.26
N ARG A 124 -7.47 29.23 -28.33
CA ARG A 124 -8.28 28.64 -29.40
C ARG A 124 -9.77 28.95 -29.23
N LEU A 125 -10.28 28.94 -28.00
CA LEU A 125 -11.68 29.22 -27.70
C LEU A 125 -11.99 30.72 -27.71
N ALA A 126 -11.03 31.57 -27.37
CA ALA A 126 -11.17 33.03 -27.47
C ALA A 126 -11.53 33.47 -28.90
N ALA A 127 -10.98 32.79 -29.91
CA ALA A 127 -11.32 33.04 -31.32
C ALA A 127 -12.78 32.71 -31.67
N PHE A 128 -13.48 31.94 -30.84
CA PHE A 128 -14.88 31.56 -31.03
C PHE A 128 -15.86 32.34 -30.15
N ILE A 129 -15.40 33.21 -29.26
CA ILE A 129 -16.27 34.07 -28.45
C ILE A 129 -16.76 35.21 -29.35
N PRO A 130 -18.05 35.23 -29.74
CA PRO A 130 -18.58 36.32 -30.53
C PRO A 130 -18.78 37.54 -29.61
N PRO A 131 -18.62 38.77 -30.09
CA PRO A 131 -18.84 39.98 -29.29
C PRO A 131 -20.28 40.12 -28.75
N SER A 132 -21.23 39.31 -29.23
CA SER A 132 -22.57 39.18 -28.64
C SER A 132 -22.60 38.38 -27.33
N GLY A 133 -21.70 37.40 -27.15
CA GLY A 133 -21.57 36.61 -25.93
C GLY A 133 -20.99 37.42 -24.76
N GLU A 134 -19.97 38.25 -25.04
CA GLU A 134 -19.40 39.17 -24.04
C GLU A 134 -20.45 40.18 -23.55
N ARG A 135 -21.26 40.73 -24.48
CA ARG A 135 -22.36 41.65 -24.13
C ARG A 135 -23.48 40.97 -23.34
N ALA A 136 -23.81 39.71 -23.64
CA ALA A 136 -24.83 38.97 -22.89
C ALA A 136 -24.37 38.65 -21.46
N LEU A 137 -23.10 38.27 -21.28
CA LEU A 137 -22.48 38.10 -19.97
C LEU A 137 -22.46 39.42 -19.19
N GLY A 138 -21.99 40.50 -19.83
CA GLY A 138 -21.95 41.83 -19.22
C GLY A 138 -23.33 42.35 -18.80
N ALA A 139 -24.36 42.17 -19.63
CA ALA A 139 -25.73 42.57 -19.32
C ALA A 139 -26.31 41.76 -18.15
N ALA A 140 -26.10 40.43 -18.13
CA ALA A 140 -26.57 39.58 -17.05
C ALA A 140 -25.89 39.90 -15.70
N THR A 141 -24.58 40.17 -15.72
CA THR A 141 -23.84 40.59 -14.51
C THR A 141 -24.26 41.98 -14.04
N LEU A 142 -24.49 42.93 -14.97
CA LEU A 142 -24.99 44.27 -14.63
C LEU A 142 -26.37 44.22 -13.98
N ASP A 143 -27.29 43.42 -14.52
CA ASP A 143 -28.63 43.24 -13.94
C ASP A 143 -28.57 42.60 -12.56
N GLN A 144 -27.65 41.67 -12.34
CA GLN A 144 -27.44 41.06 -11.03
C GLN A 144 -26.90 42.07 -10.01
N ILE A 145 -25.92 42.91 -10.39
CA ILE A 145 -25.39 43.98 -9.54
C ILE A 145 -26.47 45.01 -9.23
N ARG A 146 -27.29 45.40 -10.23
CA ARG A 146 -28.39 46.34 -10.04
C ARG A 146 -29.43 45.80 -9.06
N ARG A 147 -29.89 44.55 -9.23
CA ARG A 147 -30.83 43.94 -8.27
C ARG A 147 -30.28 43.89 -6.85
N VAL A 148 -29.00 43.54 -6.70
CA VAL A 148 -28.35 43.50 -5.38
C VAL A 148 -28.26 44.91 -4.78
N LEU A 149 -27.97 45.93 -5.61
CA LEU A 149 -27.88 47.32 -5.16
C LEU A 149 -29.25 47.90 -4.79
N ASP A 150 -30.28 47.60 -5.58
CA ASP A 150 -31.68 47.99 -5.34
C ASP A 150 -32.22 47.32 -4.06
N ASP A 151 -31.87 46.05 -3.79
CA ASP A 151 -32.21 45.33 -2.54
C ASP A 151 -31.48 45.89 -1.31
N THR A 152 -30.30 46.52 -1.47
CA THR A 152 -29.57 47.16 -0.36
C THR A 152 -30.04 48.57 0.00
N GLY A 153 -31.04 49.13 -0.71
CA GLY A 153 -31.80 50.30 -0.26
C GLY A 153 -30.99 51.56 0.05
N LEU A 154 -30.31 52.11 -0.95
CA LEU A 154 -29.98 53.54 -1.01
C LEU A 154 -31.04 54.28 -1.83
#